data_AF-A0A3L7RZQ3-F1
#
_entry.id   AF-A0A3L7RZQ3-F1
#
_cell.length_a   1.000
_cell.length_b   1.000
_cell.length_c   1.000
_cell.angle_alpha   90.00
_cell.angle_beta   90.00
_cell.angle_gamma   90.00
#
_symmetry.space_group_name_H-M   'P 1'
#
loop_
_entity.id
_entity.type
_entity.pdbx_description
1 polymer ?
#
loop_
_entity_poly.entity_id
_entity_poly.type
_entity_poly.pdbx_seq_one_letter_code
_entity_poly.pdbx_strand_id
1 'polypeptide(L)'
;MSRSASTPADADPPPRPGSDGPAADPLDDIRLLLDGLAPSAAPSSLASTTIEMAAVSATGRSAPRTKPSRTLRRSWWGPAGCVVGALAIGLVVGRATTPDPDERILEYLPVVEHLGVLQEAGSVAFLRSVAERAYPPPRRFPFGRPPEERPADGAARPDSPPAPPEEDDDWLQLNDTLEALQDGPFGPETPASELDVRRERVEELDAEERRRLADAAAAFQGLPLARRHDVIELARALGEGDPDGELGTLVGAARSWHRWLAWRDPADRHSVVALEAHERLEWLDRYARFNARPRFPQTPPGRGDGGEPPGRGWPGGFGFGGDRPGTIRGNRNGSEQRGERGRGGMPRPPASERPAEDRPVTVPPEGAAETP
;
A
#
# COMPACT_ATOMS: atom_id res chain seq x y z
N MET A 1 38.26 29.44 29.54
CA MET A 1 38.44 28.49 30.66
C MET A 1 37.08 27.95 31.04
N SER A 2 36.60 26.91 30.35
CA SER A 2 35.29 26.30 30.60
C SER A 2 35.50 24.80 30.71
N ARG A 3 34.97 24.23 31.79
CA ARG A 3 35.27 22.89 32.31
C ARG A 3 34.49 21.83 31.53
N SER A 4 35.20 20.83 31.03
CA SER A 4 34.64 19.57 30.52
C SER A 4 33.98 18.80 31.66
N ALA A 5 32.73 18.38 31.46
CA ALA A 5 32.05 17.43 32.34
C ALA A 5 32.33 16.00 31.84
N SER A 6 32.84 15.16 32.73
CA SER A 6 33.14 13.75 32.50
C SER A 6 31.87 12.91 32.55
N THR A 7 31.58 12.20 31.47
CA THR A 7 30.53 11.17 31.40
C THR A 7 31.01 9.90 32.14
N PRO A 8 30.21 9.31 33.04
CA PRO A 8 30.59 8.10 33.77
C PRO A 8 30.47 6.84 32.92
N ALA A 9 31.35 5.90 33.25
CA ALA A 9 31.60 4.63 32.59
C ALA A 9 30.45 3.62 32.68
N ASP A 10 30.27 2.92 31.55
CA ASP A 10 29.99 1.49 31.38
C ASP A 10 29.49 0.72 32.60
N ALA A 11 28.21 0.33 32.56
CA ALA A 11 27.65 -0.73 33.38
C ALA A 11 27.39 -1.94 32.46
N ASP A 12 28.10 -3.04 32.71
CA ASP A 12 27.91 -4.32 32.02
C ASP A 12 26.43 -4.77 32.08
N PRO A 13 25.83 -5.20 30.95
CA PRO A 13 24.49 -5.76 30.95
C PRO A 13 24.45 -7.13 31.64
N PRO A 14 23.36 -7.46 32.37
CA PRO A 14 23.23 -8.74 33.03
C PRO A 14 23.16 -9.91 32.02
N PRO A 15 23.69 -11.09 32.37
CA PRO A 15 23.66 -12.26 31.50
C PRO A 15 22.22 -12.70 31.21
N ARG A 16 21.90 -12.89 29.92
CA ARG A 16 20.61 -13.40 29.46
C ARG A 16 20.42 -14.85 29.94
N PRO A 17 19.25 -15.23 30.48
CA PRO A 17 18.97 -16.61 30.86
C PRO A 17 18.94 -17.51 29.61
N GLY A 18 19.71 -18.60 29.66
CA GLY A 18 19.84 -19.59 28.60
C GLY A 18 18.51 -20.24 28.25
N SER A 19 18.21 -20.24 26.94
CA SER A 19 17.13 -21.01 26.34
C SER A 19 17.63 -22.41 25.98
N ASP A 20 17.87 -23.23 27.01
CA ASP A 20 18.06 -24.67 26.84
C ASP A 20 16.69 -25.34 26.63
N GLY A 21 16.06 -25.04 25.49
CA GLY A 21 14.96 -25.83 24.96
C GLY A 21 15.51 -27.07 24.24
N PRO A 22 14.83 -28.23 24.28
CA PRO A 22 15.24 -29.40 23.51
C PRO A 22 15.35 -29.01 22.04
N ALA A 23 16.50 -29.29 21.43
CA ALA A 23 16.80 -28.99 20.03
C ALA A 23 15.61 -29.42 19.15
N ALA A 24 14.81 -28.44 18.73
CA ALA A 24 13.74 -28.65 17.79
C ALA A 24 14.38 -29.22 16.52
N ASP A 25 13.83 -30.34 16.04
CA ASP A 25 14.30 -30.99 14.83
C ASP A 25 14.20 -29.96 13.69
N PRO A 26 15.32 -29.53 13.08
CA PRO A 26 15.31 -28.49 12.04
C PRO A 26 14.46 -28.88 10.82
N LEU A 27 14.03 -30.15 10.74
CA LEU A 27 13.11 -30.65 9.73
C LEU A 27 11.64 -30.24 9.97
N ASP A 28 11.22 -29.95 11.19
CA ASP A 28 9.83 -29.57 11.48
C ASP A 28 9.53 -28.12 11.07
N ASP A 29 10.51 -27.21 11.20
CA ASP A 29 10.40 -25.84 10.69
C ASP A 29 10.35 -25.81 9.16
N ILE A 30 11.10 -26.70 8.49
CA ILE A 30 11.06 -26.85 7.03
C ILE A 30 9.71 -27.42 6.58
N ARG A 31 9.11 -28.35 7.32
CA ARG A 31 7.77 -28.89 7.01
C ARG A 31 6.69 -27.82 7.15
N LEU A 32 6.75 -26.99 8.19
CA LEU A 32 5.82 -25.86 8.37
C LEU A 32 5.94 -24.83 7.24
N LEU A 33 7.16 -24.57 6.75
CA LEU A 33 7.39 -23.71 5.58
C LEU A 33 6.85 -24.32 4.27
N LEU A 34 6.93 -25.65 4.11
CA LEU A 34 6.39 -26.34 2.93
C LEU A 34 4.86 -26.42 2.95
N ASP A 35 4.24 -26.59 4.13
CA ASP A 35 2.78 -26.61 4.29
C ASP A 35 2.14 -25.21 4.12
N GLY A 36 2.93 -24.14 4.28
CA GLY A 36 2.49 -22.76 4.09
C GLY A 36 2.54 -22.26 2.64
N LEU A 37 3.20 -22.99 1.72
CA LEU A 37 3.18 -22.63 0.31
C LEU A 37 1.77 -22.87 -0.25
N ALA A 38 1.12 -21.82 -0.73
CA ALA A 38 -0.18 -21.92 -1.39
C ALA A 38 -0.09 -23.02 -2.46
N PRO A 39 -1.05 -23.97 -2.51
CA PRO A 39 -1.01 -25.06 -3.48
C PRO A 39 -1.02 -24.46 -4.88
N SER A 40 0.19 -24.37 -5.46
CA SER A 40 0.41 -24.00 -6.85
C SER A 40 -0.23 -25.10 -7.67
N ALA A 41 -1.46 -24.85 -8.12
CA ALA A 41 -2.12 -25.68 -9.10
C ALA A 41 -1.30 -25.56 -10.40
N ALA A 42 -0.33 -26.46 -10.56
CA ALA A 42 0.40 -26.59 -11.80
C ALA A 42 -0.63 -26.69 -12.94
N PRO A 43 -0.50 -25.89 -14.01
CA PRO A 43 -1.46 -25.90 -15.10
C PRO A 43 -1.58 -27.34 -15.62
N SER A 44 -2.82 -27.82 -15.76
CA SER A 44 -3.14 -29.21 -16.12
C SER A 44 -2.49 -29.66 -17.44
N SER A 45 -2.06 -28.71 -18.29
CA SER A 45 -1.27 -28.95 -19.49
C SER A 45 0.12 -29.55 -19.20
N LEU A 46 0.81 -29.15 -18.12
CA LEU A 46 2.10 -29.72 -17.70
C LEU A 46 1.95 -31.11 -17.05
N ALA A 47 0.82 -31.36 -16.37
CA ALA A 47 0.51 -32.68 -15.82
C ALA A 47 0.23 -33.70 -16.93
N SER A 48 -0.45 -33.29 -18.02
CA SER A 48 -0.75 -34.21 -19.14
C SER A 48 0.50 -34.68 -19.89
N THR A 49 1.49 -33.80 -20.07
CA THR A 49 2.74 -34.12 -20.79
C THR A 49 3.65 -35.05 -19.97
N THR A 50 3.63 -34.92 -18.64
CA THR A 50 4.43 -35.79 -17.76
C THR A 50 3.86 -37.20 -17.68
N ILE A 51 2.52 -37.33 -17.72
CA ILE A 51 1.84 -38.64 -17.76
C ILE A 51 2.02 -39.32 -19.13
N GLU A 52 2.00 -38.58 -20.24
CA GLU A 52 2.26 -39.17 -21.57
C GLU A 52 3.70 -39.67 -21.72
N MET A 53 4.71 -38.97 -21.21
CA MET A 53 6.10 -39.48 -21.25
C MET A 53 6.33 -40.70 -20.33
N ALA A 54 5.65 -40.77 -19.18
CA ALA A 54 5.70 -41.93 -18.31
C ALA A 54 4.99 -43.16 -18.93
N ALA A 55 3.91 -42.94 -19.68
CA ALA A 55 3.16 -44.02 -20.34
C ALA A 55 3.88 -44.58 -21.58
N VAL A 56 4.58 -43.73 -22.35
CA VAL A 56 5.35 -44.17 -23.53
C VAL A 56 6.61 -44.98 -23.14
N SER A 57 7.11 -44.81 -21.92
CA SER A 57 8.26 -45.57 -21.41
C SER A 57 7.92 -47.02 -21.03
N ALA A 58 6.64 -47.37 -20.89
CA ALA A 58 6.20 -48.68 -20.40
C ALA A 58 5.86 -49.70 -21.49
N THR A 59 5.67 -49.28 -22.75
CA THR A 59 5.08 -50.13 -23.81
C THR A 59 6.08 -50.82 -24.75
N GLY A 60 7.39 -50.72 -24.52
CA GLY A 60 8.35 -51.23 -25.49
C GLY A 60 9.61 -51.88 -24.90
N ARG A 61 9.50 -53.08 -24.32
CA ARG A 61 10.54 -54.14 -24.39
C ARG A 61 10.11 -55.42 -23.67
N SER A 62 9.64 -56.39 -24.46
CA SER A 62 9.66 -57.80 -24.08
C SER A 62 11.12 -58.26 -24.00
N ALA A 63 11.68 -58.27 -22.80
CA ALA A 63 13.04 -58.79 -22.55
C ALA A 63 13.01 -60.32 -22.37
N PRO A 64 13.97 -61.06 -22.93
CA PRO A 64 14.09 -62.50 -22.79
C PRO A 64 14.42 -62.92 -21.35
N ARG A 65 13.83 -64.05 -20.92
CA ARG A 65 14.05 -64.71 -19.62
C ARG A 65 15.53 -64.95 -19.33
N THR A 66 16.18 -64.03 -18.63
CA THR A 66 17.50 -64.23 -18.03
C THR A 66 17.34 -64.72 -16.59
N LYS A 67 18.10 -65.77 -16.25
CA LYS A 67 18.07 -66.44 -14.94
C LYS A 67 18.46 -65.46 -13.82
N PRO A 68 17.80 -65.51 -12.65
CA PRO A 68 18.09 -64.62 -11.53
C PRO A 68 19.47 -64.92 -10.93
N SER A 69 20.48 -64.10 -11.25
CA SER A 69 21.76 -64.13 -10.56
C SER A 69 21.64 -63.40 -9.22
N ARG A 70 22.11 -64.05 -8.15
CA ARG A 70 21.92 -63.66 -6.74
C ARG A 70 22.76 -62.44 -6.28
N THR A 71 23.31 -61.64 -7.18
CA THR A 71 24.21 -60.52 -6.85
C THR A 71 23.57 -59.12 -6.93
N LEU A 72 22.26 -59.04 -7.18
CA LEU A 72 21.56 -57.79 -7.54
C LEU A 72 21.12 -56.86 -6.39
N ARG A 73 21.45 -57.13 -5.12
CA ARG A 73 21.02 -56.25 -4.01
C ARG A 73 21.77 -54.91 -3.94
N ARG A 74 22.91 -54.76 -4.64
CA ARG A 74 23.69 -53.51 -4.64
C ARG A 74 23.37 -52.57 -5.80
N SER A 75 22.63 -53.04 -6.82
CA SER A 75 22.38 -52.29 -8.06
C SER A 75 21.24 -51.27 -7.99
N TRP A 76 20.44 -51.26 -6.93
CA TRP A 76 19.27 -50.36 -6.84
C TRP A 76 19.64 -48.93 -6.37
N TRP A 77 20.79 -48.76 -5.72
CA TRP A 77 21.23 -47.45 -5.21
C TRP A 77 21.77 -46.52 -6.29
N GLY A 78 22.26 -47.07 -7.42
CA GLY A 78 22.78 -46.29 -8.55
C GLY A 78 21.76 -45.28 -9.12
N PRO A 79 20.57 -45.71 -9.57
CA PRO A 79 19.58 -44.79 -10.12
C PRO A 79 19.02 -43.81 -9.09
N ALA A 80 18.86 -44.21 -7.83
CA ALA A 80 18.42 -43.30 -6.76
C ALA A 80 19.44 -42.18 -6.52
N GLY A 81 20.74 -42.51 -6.52
CA GLY A 81 21.81 -41.51 -6.40
C GLY A 81 21.83 -40.50 -7.55
N CYS A 82 21.57 -40.94 -8.79
CA CYS A 82 21.47 -40.04 -9.94
C CYS A 82 20.32 -39.03 -9.82
N VAL A 83 19.14 -39.46 -9.34
CA VAL A 83 17.99 -38.56 -9.17
C VAL A 83 18.26 -37.53 -8.08
N VAL A 84 18.80 -37.96 -6.93
CA VAL A 84 19.16 -37.04 -5.83
C VAL A 84 20.25 -36.06 -6.28
N GLY A 85 21.25 -36.54 -7.02
CA GLY A 85 22.30 -35.70 -7.60
C GLY A 85 21.74 -34.66 -8.58
N ALA A 86 20.84 -35.06 -9.48
CA ALA A 86 20.19 -34.15 -10.42
C ALA A 86 19.32 -33.09 -9.71
N LEU A 87 18.60 -33.47 -8.65
CA LEU A 87 17.83 -32.54 -7.81
C LEU A 87 18.72 -31.53 -7.08
N ALA A 88 19.83 -31.98 -6.49
CA ALA A 88 20.77 -31.11 -5.81
C ALA A 88 21.45 -30.13 -6.79
N ILE A 89 21.87 -30.61 -7.96
CA ILE A 89 22.44 -29.76 -9.02
C ILE A 89 21.39 -28.76 -9.52
N GLY A 90 20.17 -29.22 -9.79
CA GLY A 90 19.07 -28.35 -10.21
C GLY A 90 18.72 -27.28 -9.17
N LEU A 91 18.77 -27.61 -7.88
CA LEU A 91 18.54 -26.66 -6.80
C LEU A 91 19.67 -25.63 -6.69
N VAL A 92 20.93 -26.05 -6.81
CA VAL A 92 22.10 -25.14 -6.76
C VAL A 92 22.12 -24.22 -7.97
N VAL A 93 21.91 -24.76 -9.18
CA VAL A 93 21.81 -23.95 -10.41
C VAL A 93 20.59 -23.05 -10.37
N GLY A 94 19.45 -23.53 -9.85
CA GLY A 94 18.26 -22.73 -9.63
C GLY A 94 18.54 -21.56 -8.71
N ARG A 95 19.12 -21.80 -7.53
CA ARG A 95 19.52 -20.73 -6.61
C ARG A 95 20.55 -19.77 -7.17
N ALA A 96 21.51 -20.24 -7.96
CA ALA A 96 22.51 -19.38 -8.59
C ALA A 96 21.96 -18.54 -9.75
N THR A 97 20.82 -18.92 -10.32
CA THR A 97 20.18 -18.22 -11.45
C THR A 97 18.95 -17.43 -11.07
N THR A 98 18.37 -17.68 -9.88
CA THR A 98 17.25 -16.89 -9.37
C THR A 98 17.83 -15.60 -8.80
N PRO A 99 17.45 -14.41 -9.29
CA PRO A 99 17.85 -13.15 -8.69
C PRO A 99 17.49 -13.17 -7.21
N ASP A 100 18.41 -12.73 -6.36
CA ASP A 100 18.15 -12.65 -4.93
C ASP A 100 16.93 -11.73 -4.71
N PRO A 101 15.81 -12.24 -4.15
CA PRO A 101 14.63 -11.41 -3.92
C PRO A 101 14.95 -10.20 -3.04
N ASP A 102 15.96 -10.31 -2.17
CA ASP A 102 16.38 -9.25 -1.28
C ASP A 102 17.11 -8.13 -2.06
N GLU A 103 17.88 -8.48 -3.09
CA GLU A 103 18.55 -7.52 -3.97
C GLU A 103 17.55 -6.58 -4.64
N ARG A 104 16.42 -7.12 -5.13
CA ARG A 104 15.35 -6.29 -5.71
C ARG A 104 14.70 -5.35 -4.70
N ILE A 105 14.61 -5.72 -3.43
CA ILE A 105 14.07 -4.82 -2.39
C ILE A 105 15.10 -3.72 -2.12
N LEU A 106 16.39 -4.06 -2.07
CA LEU A 106 17.48 -3.10 -1.83
C LEU A 106 17.64 -2.10 -2.99
N GLU A 107 17.44 -2.53 -4.24
CA GLU A 107 17.40 -1.65 -5.42
C GLU A 107 16.37 -0.53 -5.26
N TYR A 108 15.19 -0.86 -4.74
CA TYR A 108 14.08 0.08 -4.57
C TYR A 108 13.89 0.53 -3.12
N LEU A 109 14.93 0.41 -2.27
CA LEU A 109 14.80 0.66 -0.84
C LEU A 109 14.22 2.04 -0.50
N PRO A 110 14.66 3.17 -1.11
CA PRO A 110 14.06 4.48 -0.84
C PRO A 110 12.57 4.54 -1.19
N VAL A 111 12.15 3.86 -2.27
CA VAL A 111 10.74 3.78 -2.68
C VAL A 111 9.91 2.98 -1.68
N VAL A 112 10.49 1.90 -1.13
CA VAL A 112 9.84 1.04 -0.14
C VAL A 112 9.71 1.74 1.22
N GLU A 113 10.78 2.39 1.70
CA GLU A 113 10.79 3.15 2.95
C GLU A 113 9.70 4.25 2.95
N HIS A 114 9.54 4.93 1.82
CA HIS A 114 8.58 6.04 1.67
C HIS A 114 7.31 5.65 0.90
N LEU A 115 6.97 4.35 0.84
CA LEU A 115 5.86 3.83 0.06
C LEU A 115 4.53 4.51 0.41
N GLY A 116 4.26 4.72 1.69
CA GLY A 116 3.03 5.34 2.15
C GLY A 116 2.84 6.74 1.55
N VAL A 117 3.85 7.59 1.69
CA VAL A 117 3.84 8.97 1.16
C VAL A 117 3.70 8.97 -0.36
N LEU A 118 4.41 8.08 -1.06
CA LEU A 118 4.32 7.98 -2.53
C LEU A 118 2.94 7.49 -3.01
N GLN A 119 2.32 6.52 -2.32
CA GLN A 119 0.96 6.06 -2.64
C GLN A 119 -0.09 7.16 -2.42
N GLU A 120 0.09 7.96 -1.36
CA GLU A 120 -0.74 9.12 -1.10
C GLU A 120 -0.62 10.13 -2.23
N ALA A 121 0.60 10.50 -2.62
CA ALA A 121 0.87 11.40 -3.74
C ALA A 121 0.30 10.89 -5.08
N GLY A 122 0.26 9.57 -5.29
CA GLY A 122 -0.46 8.93 -6.40
C GLY A 122 0.44 8.65 -7.60
N SER A 123 0.22 9.37 -8.70
CA SER A 123 1.00 9.19 -9.95
C SER A 123 1.39 10.54 -10.55
N VAL A 124 2.41 10.55 -11.41
CA VAL A 124 2.88 11.77 -12.10
C VAL A 124 1.75 12.42 -12.91
N ALA A 125 0.96 11.64 -13.64
CA ALA A 125 -0.18 12.14 -14.43
C ALA A 125 -1.25 12.82 -13.55
N PHE A 126 -1.50 12.27 -12.36
CA PHE A 126 -2.39 12.87 -11.37
C PHE A 126 -1.83 14.21 -10.87
N LEU A 127 -0.56 14.25 -10.44
CA LEU A 127 0.06 15.48 -9.94
C LEU A 127 0.14 16.59 -11.00
N ARG A 128 0.42 16.24 -12.27
CA ARG A 128 0.34 17.19 -13.39
C ARG A 128 -1.07 17.77 -13.54
N SER A 129 -2.10 16.93 -13.42
CA SER A 129 -3.51 17.38 -13.47
C SER A 129 -3.87 18.28 -12.27
N VAL A 130 -3.33 17.99 -11.08
CA VAL A 130 -3.49 18.84 -9.88
C VAL A 130 -2.81 20.19 -10.08
N ALA A 131 -1.60 20.20 -10.66
CA ALA A 131 -0.87 21.42 -10.99
C ALA A 131 -1.62 22.30 -11.99
N GLU A 132 -2.08 21.70 -13.10
CA GLU A 132 -2.80 22.39 -14.17
C GLU A 132 -4.08 23.10 -13.66
N ARG A 133 -4.80 22.44 -12.76
CA ARG A 133 -6.04 22.99 -12.18
C ARG A 133 -5.79 24.03 -11.07
N ALA A 134 -4.56 24.14 -10.58
CA ALA A 134 -4.12 25.12 -9.57
C ALA A 134 -5.10 25.26 -8.39
N TYR A 135 -5.47 24.13 -7.77
CA TYR A 135 -6.45 24.13 -6.68
C TYR A 135 -6.05 25.08 -5.55
N PRO A 136 -6.96 25.95 -5.08
CA PRO A 136 -6.67 26.82 -3.95
C PRO A 136 -6.46 25.97 -2.69
N PRO A 137 -5.63 26.42 -1.73
CA PRO A 137 -5.46 25.70 -0.47
C PRO A 137 -6.81 25.56 0.26
N PRO A 138 -7.05 24.42 0.94
CA PRO A 138 -8.26 24.24 1.73
C PRO A 138 -8.38 25.35 2.79
N ARG A 139 -9.54 26.01 2.87
CA ARG A 139 -9.77 27.00 3.93
C ARG A 139 -10.00 26.21 5.20
N ARG A 140 -9.23 26.53 6.24
CA ARG A 140 -9.42 25.91 7.55
C ARG A 140 -10.82 26.26 8.05
N PHE A 141 -11.63 25.24 8.22
CA PHE A 141 -12.85 25.39 8.97
C PHE A 141 -12.46 25.37 10.45
N PRO A 142 -12.97 26.31 11.27
CA PRO A 142 -12.72 26.32 12.71
C PRO A 142 -13.40 25.13 13.45
N PHE A 143 -13.88 24.11 12.73
CA PHE A 143 -14.69 23.01 13.24
C PHE A 143 -13.89 21.91 13.96
N GLY A 144 -12.56 22.05 14.09
CA GLY A 144 -11.71 21.01 14.67
C GLY A 144 -10.81 21.45 15.81
N ARG A 145 -10.82 22.72 16.26
CA ARG A 145 -10.03 23.07 17.45
C ARG A 145 -10.68 22.39 18.66
N PRO A 146 -10.00 21.45 19.35
CA PRO A 146 -10.56 20.83 20.53
C PRO A 146 -10.93 21.96 21.52
N PRO A 147 -12.08 21.87 22.20
CA PRO A 147 -12.54 22.92 23.09
C PRO A 147 -11.52 23.26 24.20
N GLU A 148 -10.60 22.34 24.49
CA GLU A 148 -9.51 22.49 25.46
C GLU A 148 -8.38 23.41 24.98
N GLU A 149 -8.16 23.57 23.67
CA GLU A 149 -7.22 24.54 23.10
C GLU A 149 -7.84 25.92 22.91
N ARG A 150 -9.14 26.06 23.13
CA ARG A 150 -9.76 27.37 23.23
C ARG A 150 -9.28 27.96 24.55
N PRO A 151 -8.54 29.08 24.55
CA PRO A 151 -8.10 29.71 25.79
C PRO A 151 -9.31 29.88 26.71
N ALA A 152 -9.30 29.19 27.86
CA ALA A 152 -10.41 29.18 28.81
C ALA A 152 -10.73 30.60 29.33
N ASP A 153 -9.70 31.44 29.30
CA ASP A 153 -9.80 32.86 29.55
C ASP A 153 -9.92 33.58 28.20
N GLY A 154 -11.08 34.18 27.92
CA GLY A 154 -11.36 34.96 26.70
C GLY A 154 -10.47 36.21 26.50
N ALA A 155 -9.27 36.23 27.07
CA ALA A 155 -8.24 37.25 26.93
C ALA A 155 -7.20 36.91 25.85
N ALA A 156 -7.59 36.16 24.80
CA ALA A 156 -6.80 36.15 23.58
C ALA A 156 -6.73 37.60 23.07
N ARG A 157 -5.57 38.23 23.24
CA ARG A 157 -5.28 39.58 22.76
C ARG A 157 -5.70 39.64 21.29
N PRO A 158 -6.60 40.56 20.89
CA PRO A 158 -7.07 40.66 19.51
C PRO A 158 -5.95 40.89 18.48
N ASP A 159 -4.75 41.29 18.94
CA ASP A 159 -3.62 41.66 18.08
C ASP A 159 -2.50 40.63 18.02
N SER A 160 -2.58 39.49 18.72
CA SER A 160 -1.58 38.44 18.55
C SER A 160 -1.96 37.62 17.32
N PRO A 161 -1.18 37.68 16.21
CA PRO A 161 -1.39 36.75 15.12
C PRO A 161 -1.27 35.35 15.71
N PRO A 162 -2.26 34.47 15.51
CA PRO A 162 -2.16 33.11 16.00
C PRO A 162 -0.84 32.54 15.50
N ALA A 163 -0.04 31.99 16.42
CA ALA A 163 1.15 31.23 16.02
C ALA A 163 0.69 30.22 14.96
N PRO A 164 1.39 30.12 13.82
CA PRO A 164 1.10 29.04 12.89
C PRO A 164 1.15 27.74 13.71
N PRO A 165 0.07 26.95 13.75
CA PRO A 165 0.10 25.67 14.44
C PRO A 165 1.26 24.83 13.88
N GLU A 166 1.74 23.86 14.64
CA GLU A 166 2.75 22.83 14.27
C GLU A 166 2.27 21.91 13.12
N GLU A 167 1.57 22.47 12.14
CA GLU A 167 1.18 21.85 10.88
C GLU A 167 2.37 21.58 9.95
N ASP A 168 3.59 21.86 10.40
CA ASP A 168 4.80 21.54 9.65
C ASP A 168 5.00 20.02 9.55
N ASP A 169 4.53 19.23 10.53
CA ASP A 169 4.87 17.80 10.66
C ASP A 169 4.41 16.91 9.49
N ASP A 170 3.20 17.12 8.96
CA ASP A 170 2.70 16.32 7.83
C ASP A 170 3.47 16.60 6.52
N TRP A 171 4.11 17.77 6.42
CA TRP A 171 4.96 18.14 5.29
C TRP A 171 6.39 17.66 5.43
N LEU A 172 6.84 17.46 6.68
CA LEU A 172 8.16 16.92 6.96
C LEU A 172 8.29 15.55 6.30
N GLN A 173 7.30 14.66 6.42
CA GLN A 173 7.36 13.34 5.78
C GLN A 173 7.52 13.41 4.26
N LEU A 174 6.84 14.36 3.58
CA LEU A 174 7.03 14.54 2.14
C LEU A 174 8.42 15.12 1.83
N ASN A 175 8.90 16.08 2.61
CA ASN A 175 10.24 16.65 2.39
C ASN A 175 11.35 15.61 2.66
N ASP A 176 11.23 14.83 3.74
CA ASP A 176 12.13 13.73 4.10
C ASP A 176 12.14 12.68 2.98
N THR A 177 10.96 12.37 2.42
CA THR A 177 10.85 11.49 1.25
C THR A 177 11.58 12.08 0.04
N LEU A 178 11.45 13.38 -0.23
CA LEU A 178 12.12 14.03 -1.35
C LEU A 178 13.65 14.05 -1.17
N GLU A 179 14.13 14.29 0.05
CA GLU A 179 15.55 14.24 0.39
C GLU A 179 16.11 12.82 0.20
N ALA A 180 15.46 11.81 0.78
CA ALA A 180 15.87 10.42 0.64
C ALA A 180 15.87 9.91 -0.81
N LEU A 181 14.94 10.40 -1.65
CA LEU A 181 14.90 10.07 -3.07
C LEU A 181 15.99 10.78 -3.90
N GLN A 182 16.55 11.89 -3.40
CA GLN A 182 17.63 12.65 -4.05
C GLN A 182 19.03 12.16 -3.64
N ASP A 183 19.14 11.44 -2.52
CA ASP A 183 20.43 10.98 -1.97
C ASP A 183 21.16 9.94 -2.85
N GLY A 184 20.46 9.26 -3.76
CA GLY A 184 21.11 8.32 -4.67
C GLY A 184 20.20 7.68 -5.71
N PRO A 185 20.78 6.99 -6.71
CA PRO A 185 20.01 6.26 -7.72
C PRO A 185 19.25 5.10 -7.07
N PHE A 186 18.08 4.76 -7.60
CA PHE A 186 17.33 3.57 -7.20
C PHE A 186 16.77 2.82 -8.41
N GLY A 187 16.46 1.54 -8.21
CA GLY A 187 16.07 0.60 -9.26
C GLY A 187 17.24 -0.22 -9.82
N PRO A 188 17.08 -0.86 -10.97
CA PRO A 188 18.04 -1.84 -11.49
C PRO A 188 19.39 -1.24 -11.90
N GLU A 189 19.44 0.09 -12.03
CA GLU A 189 20.66 0.84 -12.35
C GLU A 189 21.52 1.13 -11.11
N THR A 190 21.06 0.73 -9.91
CA THR A 190 21.75 1.00 -8.64
C THR A 190 23.11 0.28 -8.62
N PRO A 191 24.23 0.98 -8.39
CA PRO A 191 25.55 0.35 -8.33
C PRO A 191 25.63 -0.69 -7.21
N ALA A 192 26.35 -1.79 -7.43
CA ALA A 192 26.52 -2.83 -6.42
C ALA A 192 27.10 -2.31 -5.09
N SER A 193 28.00 -1.31 -5.14
CA SER A 193 28.54 -0.67 -3.93
C SER A 193 27.48 0.06 -3.11
N GLU A 194 26.47 0.62 -3.76
CA GLU A 194 25.34 1.28 -3.09
C GLU A 194 24.39 0.24 -2.48
N LEU A 195 24.17 -0.89 -3.15
CA LEU A 195 23.41 -2.02 -2.60
C LEU A 195 24.07 -2.60 -1.34
N ASP A 196 25.40 -2.68 -1.31
CA ASP A 196 26.14 -3.12 -0.12
C ASP A 196 25.98 -2.16 1.07
N VAL A 197 26.04 -0.84 0.82
CA VAL A 197 25.79 0.19 1.86
C VAL A 197 24.35 0.09 2.40
N ARG A 198 23.37 -0.10 1.51
CA ARG A 198 21.97 -0.30 1.90
C ARG A 198 21.77 -1.57 2.71
N ARG A 199 22.46 -2.65 2.37
CA ARG A 199 22.43 -3.90 3.13
C ARG A 199 22.95 -3.67 4.55
N GLU A 200 24.11 -3.02 4.69
CA GLU A 200 24.67 -2.67 6.00
C GLU A 200 23.69 -1.79 6.82
N ARG A 201 23.12 -0.74 6.19
CA ARG A 201 22.10 0.10 6.84
C ARG A 201 20.89 -0.72 7.34
N VAL A 202 20.37 -1.65 6.53
CA VAL A 202 19.23 -2.51 6.92
C VAL A 202 19.62 -3.49 8.04
N GLU A 203 20.87 -3.96 8.05
CA GLU A 203 21.41 -4.82 9.13
C GLU A 203 21.53 -4.07 10.47
N GLU A 204 21.82 -2.76 10.42
CA GLU A 204 21.91 -1.86 11.58
C GLU A 204 20.54 -1.46 12.16
N LEU A 205 19.46 -1.50 11.36
CA LEU A 205 18.10 -1.20 11.82
C LEU A 205 17.70 -2.09 13.00
N ASP A 206 16.97 -1.50 13.95
CA ASP A 206 16.44 -2.27 15.07
C ASP A 206 15.35 -3.28 14.60
N ALA A 207 14.96 -4.18 15.50
CA ALA A 207 14.00 -5.24 15.15
C ALA A 207 12.61 -4.70 14.78
N GLU A 208 12.22 -3.55 15.32
CA GLU A 208 10.92 -2.91 15.02
C GLU A 208 10.96 -2.21 13.66
N GLU A 209 12.00 -1.43 13.39
CA GLU A 209 12.24 -0.76 12.12
C GLU A 209 12.36 -1.76 10.97
N ARG A 210 13.12 -2.84 11.17
CA ARG A 210 13.25 -3.92 10.18
C ARG A 210 11.92 -4.60 9.89
N ARG A 211 11.06 -4.76 10.91
CA ARG A 211 9.71 -5.30 10.71
C ARG A 211 8.84 -4.34 9.91
N ARG A 212 8.87 -3.04 10.22
CA ARG A 212 8.15 -2.01 9.44
C ARG A 212 8.62 -1.99 7.98
N LEU A 213 9.93 -2.09 7.75
CA LEU A 213 10.50 -2.16 6.41
C LEU A 213 10.05 -3.43 5.67
N ALA A 214 10.04 -4.59 6.34
CA ALA A 214 9.54 -5.84 5.76
C ALA A 214 8.04 -5.76 5.41
N ASP A 215 7.23 -5.15 6.29
CA ASP A 215 5.80 -4.93 6.04
C ASP A 215 5.59 -3.98 4.84
N ALA A 216 6.40 -2.92 4.73
CA ALA A 216 6.38 -2.00 3.59
C ALA A 216 6.82 -2.68 2.28
N ALA A 217 7.86 -3.52 2.33
CA ALA A 217 8.32 -4.30 1.18
C ALA A 217 7.25 -5.30 0.72
N ALA A 218 6.60 -5.99 1.65
CA ALA A 218 5.47 -6.88 1.34
C ALA A 218 4.29 -6.12 0.73
N ALA A 219 3.96 -4.94 1.27
CA ALA A 219 2.92 -4.08 0.71
C ALA A 219 3.27 -3.61 -0.72
N PHE A 220 4.52 -3.20 -0.96
CA PHE A 220 4.99 -2.81 -2.28
C PHE A 220 4.91 -3.98 -3.26
N GLN A 221 5.38 -5.16 -2.88
CA GLN A 221 5.32 -6.37 -3.71
C GLN A 221 3.89 -6.83 -3.99
N GLY A 222 2.96 -6.60 -3.05
CA GLY A 222 1.54 -6.92 -3.20
C GLY A 222 0.76 -5.97 -4.13
N LEU A 223 1.34 -4.82 -4.49
CA LEU A 223 0.69 -3.89 -5.43
C LEU A 223 0.56 -4.49 -6.84
N PRO A 224 -0.53 -4.18 -7.57
CA PRO A 224 -0.62 -4.48 -8.99
C PRO A 224 0.55 -3.88 -9.77
N LEU A 225 1.03 -4.58 -10.81
CA LEU A 225 2.22 -4.17 -11.58
C LEU A 225 2.12 -2.71 -12.09
N ALA A 226 0.95 -2.31 -12.59
CA ALA A 226 0.72 -0.93 -13.05
C ALA A 226 0.89 0.10 -11.92
N ARG A 227 0.38 -0.20 -10.71
CA ARG A 227 0.51 0.69 -9.55
C ARG A 227 1.95 0.76 -9.05
N ARG A 228 2.70 -0.36 -9.08
CA ARG A 228 4.16 -0.33 -8.78
C ARG A 228 4.91 0.56 -9.76
N HIS A 229 4.60 0.44 -11.06
CA HIS A 229 5.19 1.28 -12.08
C HIS A 229 4.90 2.76 -11.84
N ASP A 230 3.64 3.12 -11.54
CA ASP A 230 3.27 4.51 -11.24
C ASP A 230 4.01 5.08 -10.02
N VAL A 231 4.19 4.28 -8.97
CA VAL A 231 4.92 4.68 -7.76
C VAL A 231 6.42 4.87 -8.06
N ILE A 232 7.03 3.97 -8.84
CA ILE A 232 8.44 4.08 -9.25
C ILE A 232 8.64 5.31 -10.15
N GLU A 233 7.78 5.51 -11.14
CA GLU A 233 7.81 6.69 -12.02
C GLU A 233 7.67 7.99 -11.22
N LEU A 234 6.74 8.01 -10.25
CA LEU A 234 6.58 9.15 -9.37
C LEU A 234 7.83 9.40 -8.53
N ALA A 235 8.40 8.36 -7.93
CA ALA A 235 9.63 8.48 -7.16
C ALA A 235 10.77 9.03 -8.04
N ARG A 236 10.90 8.57 -9.29
CA ARG A 236 11.94 9.04 -10.21
C ARG A 236 11.74 10.50 -10.57
N ALA A 237 10.52 10.88 -10.91
CA ALA A 237 10.16 12.27 -11.22
C ALA A 237 10.40 13.23 -10.04
N LEU A 238 10.38 12.73 -8.80
CA LEU A 238 10.64 13.50 -7.59
C LEU A 238 12.12 13.46 -7.14
N GLY A 239 12.86 12.39 -7.44
CA GLY A 239 14.21 12.11 -6.92
C GLY A 239 15.36 12.37 -7.89
N GLU A 240 15.27 11.93 -9.15
CA GLU A 240 16.40 11.97 -10.09
C GLU A 240 16.68 13.38 -10.65
N GLY A 241 15.89 14.38 -10.26
CA GLY A 241 15.95 15.72 -10.80
C GLY A 241 15.33 15.79 -12.18
N ASP A 242 14.51 16.80 -12.41
CA ASP A 242 13.76 16.89 -13.66
C ASP A 242 14.58 17.58 -14.75
N PRO A 243 14.91 16.91 -15.87
CA PRO A 243 15.55 17.56 -17.01
C PRO A 243 14.68 18.68 -17.60
N ASP A 244 13.36 18.60 -17.46
CA ASP A 244 12.38 19.54 -18.03
C ASP A 244 12.00 20.68 -17.06
N GLY A 245 12.49 20.63 -15.81
CA GLY A 245 12.23 21.66 -14.79
C GLY A 245 10.81 21.68 -14.22
N GLU A 246 9.99 20.64 -14.45
CA GLU A 246 8.68 20.42 -13.83
C GLU A 246 8.76 19.95 -12.35
N LEU A 247 9.93 19.56 -11.83
CA LEU A 247 10.08 19.09 -10.44
C LEU A 247 9.40 20.03 -9.43
N GLY A 248 9.65 21.34 -9.53
CA GLY A 248 9.04 22.33 -8.65
C GLY A 248 7.50 22.37 -8.75
N THR A 249 6.98 22.13 -9.96
CA THR A 249 5.54 22.05 -10.24
C THR A 249 4.93 20.78 -9.63
N LEU A 250 5.59 19.63 -9.80
CA LEU A 250 5.16 18.35 -9.22
C LEU A 250 5.19 18.37 -7.69
N VAL A 251 6.27 18.88 -7.09
CA VAL A 251 6.40 19.06 -5.65
C VAL A 251 5.34 20.03 -5.13
N GLY A 252 5.09 21.13 -5.85
CA GLY A 252 4.01 22.07 -5.52
C GLY A 252 2.62 21.43 -5.56
N ALA A 253 2.35 20.58 -6.55
CA ALA A 253 1.10 19.84 -6.68
C ALA A 253 0.93 18.76 -5.60
N ALA A 254 1.98 18.00 -5.30
CA ALA A 254 1.99 17.05 -4.18
C ALA A 254 1.71 17.78 -2.86
N ARG A 255 2.36 18.93 -2.65
CA ARG A 255 2.09 19.80 -1.51
C ARG A 255 0.68 20.33 -1.47
N SER A 256 0.07 20.68 -2.60
CA SER A 256 -1.34 21.09 -2.61
C SER A 256 -2.25 19.92 -2.23
N TRP A 257 -2.01 18.75 -2.83
CA TRP A 257 -2.79 17.54 -2.61
C TRP A 257 -2.77 17.06 -1.16
N HIS A 258 -1.60 16.96 -0.54
CA HIS A 258 -1.50 16.53 0.86
C HIS A 258 -2.17 17.53 1.82
N ARG A 259 -2.34 18.83 1.48
CA ARG A 259 -3.08 19.81 2.31
C ARG A 259 -4.54 19.45 2.32
N TRP A 260 -5.06 19.04 1.15
CA TRP A 260 -6.42 18.56 1.02
C TRP A 260 -6.64 17.24 1.77
N LEU A 261 -5.64 16.35 1.80
CA LEU A 261 -5.70 15.12 2.60
C LEU A 261 -5.64 15.38 4.10
N ALA A 262 -4.72 16.24 4.56
CA ALA A 262 -4.60 16.62 5.97
C ALA A 262 -5.85 17.34 6.50
N TRP A 263 -6.64 17.95 5.61
CA TRP A 263 -7.93 18.54 5.97
C TRP A 263 -9.03 17.50 6.25
N ARG A 264 -8.79 16.22 5.97
CA ARG A 264 -9.73 15.12 6.21
C ARG A 264 -9.43 14.38 7.51
N ASP A 265 -10.45 13.70 8.03
CA ASP A 265 -10.27 12.77 9.14
C ASP A 265 -9.25 11.68 8.72
N PRO A 266 -8.24 11.36 9.55
CA PRO A 266 -7.28 10.29 9.27
C PRO A 266 -7.94 8.96 8.86
N ALA A 267 -9.09 8.62 9.43
CA ALA A 267 -9.82 7.40 9.08
C ALA A 267 -10.35 7.43 7.62
N ASP A 268 -10.72 8.61 7.13
CA ASP A 268 -11.21 8.80 5.76
C ASP A 268 -10.07 8.92 4.74
N ARG A 269 -8.86 9.27 5.17
CA ARG A 269 -7.68 9.49 4.29
C ARG A 269 -7.41 8.27 3.41
N HIS A 270 -7.41 7.07 4.01
CA HIS A 270 -7.19 5.82 3.28
C HIS A 270 -8.22 5.58 2.18
N SER A 271 -9.49 5.95 2.40
CA SER A 271 -10.54 5.79 1.39
C SER A 271 -10.33 6.69 0.18
N VAL A 272 -9.82 7.91 0.39
CA VAL A 272 -9.53 8.87 -0.68
C VAL A 272 -8.26 8.48 -1.43
N VAL A 273 -7.25 7.98 -0.71
CA VAL A 273 -6.00 7.47 -1.32
C VAL A 273 -6.26 6.18 -2.10
N ALA A 274 -7.21 5.34 -1.70
CA ALA A 274 -7.57 4.15 -2.47
C ALA A 274 -8.24 4.45 -3.82
N LEU A 275 -8.73 5.68 -4.04
CA LEU A 275 -9.39 6.08 -5.29
C LEU A 275 -8.43 6.08 -6.48
N GLU A 276 -8.97 5.85 -7.67
CA GLU A 276 -8.26 6.03 -8.94
C GLU A 276 -7.96 7.52 -9.20
N ALA A 277 -6.96 7.81 -10.02
CA ALA A 277 -6.50 9.18 -10.26
C ALA A 277 -7.63 10.13 -10.70
N HIS A 278 -8.52 9.68 -11.58
CA HIS A 278 -9.66 10.47 -12.06
C HIS A 278 -10.71 10.72 -10.97
N GLU A 279 -10.96 9.75 -10.09
CA GLU A 279 -11.89 9.88 -8.96
C GLU A 279 -11.32 10.82 -7.89
N ARG A 280 -10.01 10.77 -7.64
CA ARG A 280 -9.31 11.74 -6.76
C ARG A 280 -9.45 13.17 -7.29
N LEU A 281 -9.35 13.37 -8.60
CA LEU A 281 -9.57 14.67 -9.24
C LEU A 281 -11.03 15.15 -9.15
N GLU A 282 -11.99 14.26 -9.39
CA GLU A 282 -13.41 14.60 -9.22
C GLU A 282 -13.74 14.96 -7.76
N TRP A 283 -13.14 14.23 -6.83
CA TRP A 283 -13.20 14.50 -5.40
C TRP A 283 -12.65 15.91 -5.11
N LEU A 284 -11.44 16.24 -5.58
CA LEU A 284 -10.87 17.58 -5.44
C LEU A 284 -11.77 18.67 -6.03
N ASP A 285 -12.32 18.46 -7.24
CA ASP A 285 -13.22 19.43 -7.88
C ASP A 285 -14.47 19.69 -7.04
N ARG A 286 -15.04 18.64 -6.47
CA ARG A 286 -16.22 18.74 -5.60
C ARG A 286 -15.89 19.54 -4.35
N TYR A 287 -14.79 19.22 -3.67
CA TYR A 287 -14.39 19.86 -2.42
C TYR A 287 -13.88 21.29 -2.62
N ALA A 288 -13.09 21.55 -3.65
CA ALA A 288 -12.64 22.89 -4.02
C ALA A 288 -13.84 23.82 -4.30
N ARG A 289 -14.89 23.32 -4.99
CA ARG A 289 -16.14 24.07 -5.19
C ARG A 289 -16.84 24.42 -3.88
N PHE A 290 -16.91 23.50 -2.92
CA PHE A 290 -17.49 23.79 -1.61
C PHE A 290 -16.66 24.80 -0.81
N ASN A 291 -15.34 24.68 -0.87
CA ASN A 291 -14.40 25.58 -0.20
C ASN A 291 -14.41 26.99 -0.80
N ALA A 292 -14.62 27.11 -2.11
CA ALA A 292 -14.69 28.38 -2.81
C ALA A 292 -15.97 29.18 -2.50
N ARG A 293 -17.05 28.54 -2.03
CA ARG A 293 -18.29 29.25 -1.70
C ARG A 293 -18.00 30.36 -0.68
N PRO A 294 -18.35 31.62 -0.98
CA PRO A 294 -18.26 32.67 0.04
C PRO A 294 -19.09 32.23 1.24
N ARG A 295 -18.51 32.31 2.45
CA ARG A 295 -19.32 32.18 3.67
C ARG A 295 -20.50 33.11 3.48
N PHE A 296 -21.72 32.60 3.66
CA PHE A 296 -22.95 33.38 3.58
C PHE A 296 -22.66 34.77 4.16
N PRO A 297 -22.97 35.87 3.44
CA PRO A 297 -22.66 37.20 3.91
C PRO A 297 -23.14 37.25 5.35
N GLN A 298 -22.21 37.37 6.29
CA GLN A 298 -22.53 37.44 7.70
C GLN A 298 -23.55 38.56 7.76
N THR A 299 -24.79 38.21 8.14
CA THR A 299 -25.88 39.16 8.19
C THR A 299 -25.32 40.36 8.94
N PRO A 300 -25.23 41.55 8.29
CA PRO A 300 -24.42 42.64 8.82
C PRO A 300 -24.81 42.85 10.29
N PRO A 301 -23.85 42.82 11.22
CA PRO A 301 -24.12 42.99 12.64
C PRO A 301 -24.57 44.45 12.86
N GLY A 302 -25.84 44.73 12.61
CA GLY A 302 -26.26 46.10 12.39
C GLY A 302 -27.68 46.27 11.86
N ARG A 303 -28.66 45.62 12.49
CA ARG A 303 -29.98 46.25 12.63
C ARG A 303 -30.69 45.80 13.90
N GLY A 304 -29.95 45.83 15.01
CA GLY A 304 -30.55 46.08 16.31
C GLY A 304 -30.93 47.55 16.37
N ASP A 305 -32.09 47.88 15.80
CA ASP A 305 -32.94 48.93 16.34
C ASP A 305 -34.37 48.73 15.83
N GLY A 306 -35.15 48.01 16.65
CA GLY A 306 -36.51 48.40 17.01
C GLY A 306 -37.64 48.38 15.97
N GLY A 307 -37.43 47.88 14.75
CA GLY A 307 -38.49 47.78 13.74
C GLY A 307 -38.97 46.35 13.55
N GLU A 308 -39.90 45.88 14.38
CA GLU A 308 -40.73 44.70 14.08
C GLU A 308 -41.35 44.93 12.69
N PRO A 309 -41.01 44.16 11.65
CA PRO A 309 -41.52 44.42 10.31
C PRO A 309 -43.03 44.16 10.31
N PRO A 310 -43.90 45.16 10.08
CA PRO A 310 -45.32 44.93 10.09
C PRO A 310 -45.70 44.04 8.90
N GLY A 311 -46.16 42.83 9.21
CA GLY A 311 -47.22 42.17 8.46
C GLY A 311 -46.96 41.84 6.98
N ARG A 312 -45.72 41.60 6.53
CA ARG A 312 -45.54 40.88 5.26
C ARG A 312 -45.57 39.38 5.52
N GLY A 313 -46.80 38.88 5.65
CA GLY A 313 -47.08 37.46 5.53
C GLY A 313 -46.42 36.93 4.27
N TRP A 314 -45.44 36.04 4.47
CA TRP A 314 -44.96 35.16 3.40
C TRP A 314 -46.16 34.32 2.95
N PRO A 315 -46.66 34.50 1.71
CA PRO A 315 -47.75 33.69 1.21
C PRO A 315 -47.17 32.33 0.83
N GLY A 316 -47.51 31.30 1.59
CA GLY A 316 -47.20 29.91 1.24
C GLY A 316 -46.43 29.16 2.32
N GLY A 317 -47.12 28.85 3.42
CA GLY A 317 -46.67 27.82 4.33
C GLY A 317 -46.62 26.46 3.62
N PHE A 318 -45.43 25.89 3.52
CA PHE A 318 -45.29 24.43 3.57
C PHE A 318 -45.24 24.05 5.05
N GLY A 319 -46.42 23.74 5.59
CA GLY A 319 -46.57 23.23 6.94
C GLY A 319 -45.90 21.86 7.10
N PHE A 320 -44.72 21.83 7.70
CA PHE A 320 -44.24 20.69 8.47
C PHE A 320 -44.50 20.99 9.95
N GLY A 321 -45.78 20.97 10.31
CA GLY A 321 -46.28 21.17 11.66
C GLY A 321 -47.48 20.25 11.87
N GLY A 322 -47.22 18.94 11.85
CA GLY A 322 -48.17 17.92 12.26
C GLY A 322 -47.81 17.46 13.66
N ASP A 323 -48.50 18.03 14.64
CA ASP A 323 -48.56 17.55 16.01
C ASP A 323 -48.88 16.03 16.04
N ARG A 324 -47.93 15.24 16.53
CA ARG A 324 -48.23 13.94 17.15
C ARG A 324 -47.76 13.97 18.60
N PRO A 325 -48.65 14.19 19.58
CA PRO A 325 -48.38 13.86 20.96
C PRO A 325 -48.51 12.34 21.11
N GLY A 326 -47.42 11.62 20.85
CA GLY A 326 -47.28 10.19 21.08
C GLY A 326 -46.23 9.93 22.15
N THR A 327 -46.69 9.57 23.34
CA THR A 327 -45.91 9.17 24.51
C THR A 327 -44.83 8.14 24.18
N ILE A 328 -43.55 8.49 24.35
CA ILE A 328 -42.48 7.49 24.54
C ILE A 328 -42.25 7.34 26.04
N ARG A 329 -43.16 6.56 26.64
CA ARG A 329 -42.99 5.93 27.95
C ARG A 329 -42.22 4.63 27.70
N GLY A 330 -41.18 4.40 28.49
CA GLY A 330 -40.10 3.47 28.18
C GLY A 330 -40.47 1.99 28.04
N ASN A 331 -39.48 1.21 27.58
CA ASN A 331 -39.39 -0.18 27.95
C ASN A 331 -37.92 -0.61 28.01
N ARG A 332 -37.34 -0.45 29.20
CA ARG A 332 -36.18 -1.19 29.66
C ARG A 332 -36.73 -2.46 30.30
N ASN A 333 -36.70 -3.57 29.59
CA ASN A 333 -36.66 -4.92 30.16
C ASN A 333 -36.34 -5.92 29.05
N GLY A 334 -35.32 -6.74 29.32
CA GLY A 334 -34.94 -7.84 28.45
C GLY A 334 -35.93 -8.99 28.52
N SER A 335 -35.92 -9.77 27.45
CA SER A 335 -36.20 -11.20 27.51
C SER A 335 -35.59 -11.84 26.28
N GLU A 336 -34.81 -12.88 26.55
CA GLU A 336 -34.37 -13.91 25.63
C GLU A 336 -35.48 -14.28 24.64
N GLN A 337 -35.18 -14.33 23.33
CA GLN A 337 -35.91 -15.21 22.44
C GLN A 337 -35.02 -15.72 21.31
N ARG A 338 -34.55 -16.94 21.57
CA ARG A 338 -34.14 -17.98 20.64
C ARG A 338 -35.30 -18.32 19.69
N GLY A 339 -35.04 -18.36 18.39
CA GLY A 339 -35.98 -18.80 17.34
C GLY A 339 -35.55 -18.24 15.99
N GLU A 340 -34.66 -18.91 15.24
CA GLU A 340 -34.99 -19.94 14.25
C GLU A 340 -36.05 -19.50 13.19
N ARG A 341 -35.61 -19.53 11.92
CA ARG A 341 -36.39 -19.60 10.66
C ARG A 341 -36.87 -18.29 10.04
N GLY A 342 -36.24 -17.97 8.90
CA GLY A 342 -36.75 -17.01 7.94
C GLY A 342 -35.87 -16.89 6.70
N ARG A 343 -35.79 -17.96 5.88
CA ARG A 343 -35.25 -17.90 4.52
C ARG A 343 -36.13 -16.96 3.67
N GLY A 344 -35.73 -15.70 3.56
CA GLY A 344 -36.23 -14.76 2.56
C GLY A 344 -35.23 -14.68 1.41
N GLY A 345 -35.40 -15.53 0.40
CA GLY A 345 -34.60 -15.48 -0.83
C GLY A 345 -34.92 -14.21 -1.61
N MET A 346 -33.94 -13.33 -1.78
CA MET A 346 -33.99 -12.31 -2.81
C MET A 346 -33.82 -12.94 -4.20
N PRO A 347 -34.57 -12.48 -5.21
CA PRO A 347 -34.38 -12.91 -6.58
C PRO A 347 -33.02 -12.40 -7.11
N ARG A 348 -32.19 -13.36 -7.50
CA ARG A 348 -30.90 -13.14 -8.16
C ARG A 348 -31.16 -12.53 -9.56
N PRO A 349 -30.50 -11.43 -9.95
CA PRO A 349 -30.60 -10.93 -11.32
C PRO A 349 -30.04 -11.95 -12.32
N PRO A 350 -30.57 -12.04 -13.55
CA PRO A 350 -30.09 -12.97 -14.55
C PRO A 350 -28.64 -12.64 -14.94
N ALA A 351 -27.80 -13.67 -14.95
CA ALA A 351 -26.46 -13.60 -15.50
C ALA A 351 -26.55 -13.22 -16.98
N SER A 352 -26.02 -12.06 -17.34
CA SER A 352 -25.75 -11.70 -18.72
C SER A 352 -24.56 -12.51 -19.22
N GLU A 353 -24.85 -13.67 -19.83
CA GLU A 353 -23.93 -14.39 -20.69
C GLU A 353 -23.60 -13.50 -21.89
N ARG A 354 -22.41 -12.88 -21.86
CA ARG A 354 -21.82 -12.31 -23.07
C ARG A 354 -21.14 -13.45 -23.84
N PRO A 355 -21.48 -13.70 -25.11
CA PRO A 355 -20.76 -14.66 -25.93
C PRO A 355 -19.32 -14.18 -26.14
N ALA A 356 -18.37 -15.10 -25.96
CA ALA A 356 -16.97 -14.88 -26.28
C ALA A 356 -16.85 -14.67 -27.80
N GLU A 357 -16.46 -13.46 -28.21
CA GLU A 357 -16.02 -13.19 -29.56
C GLU A 357 -14.63 -13.82 -29.75
N ASP A 358 -14.61 -14.96 -30.44
CA ASP A 358 -13.42 -15.51 -31.09
C ASP A 358 -12.93 -14.50 -32.13
N ARG A 359 -11.92 -13.70 -31.77
CA ARG A 359 -11.11 -12.96 -32.74
C ARG A 359 -9.85 -13.75 -33.04
N PRO A 360 -9.59 -14.13 -34.31
CA PRO A 360 -8.32 -14.73 -34.69
C PRO A 360 -7.20 -13.70 -34.51
N VAL A 361 -6.17 -14.10 -33.75
CA VAL A 361 -4.91 -13.37 -33.62
C VAL A 361 -4.19 -13.45 -34.97
N THR A 362 -4.14 -12.32 -35.69
CA THR A 362 -3.27 -12.13 -36.85
C THR A 362 -1.83 -11.97 -36.36
N VAL A 363 -1.01 -13.01 -36.59
CA VAL A 363 0.43 -12.96 -36.44
C VAL A 363 1.01 -12.07 -37.55
N PRO A 364 1.78 -11.01 -37.26
CA PRO A 364 2.46 -10.23 -38.30
C PRO A 364 3.58 -11.06 -38.93
N PRO A 365 3.84 -10.92 -40.25
CA PRO A 365 4.92 -11.63 -40.92
C PRO A 365 6.27 -11.13 -40.43
N GLU A 366 7.01 -12.05 -39.84
CA GLU A 366 8.42 -11.97 -39.54
C GLU A 366 9.22 -11.99 -40.85
N GLY A 367 9.94 -10.90 -41.16
CA GLY A 367 10.94 -10.94 -42.22
C GLY A 367 11.16 -9.63 -42.99
N ALA A 368 12.08 -8.81 -42.49
CA ALA A 368 12.96 -8.01 -43.34
C ALA A 368 14.31 -7.88 -42.64
N ALA A 369 15.19 -8.83 -42.94
CA ALA A 369 16.60 -8.76 -42.62
C ALA A 369 17.24 -7.70 -43.54
N GLU A 370 17.70 -6.60 -42.96
CA GLU A 370 18.74 -5.78 -43.59
C GLU A 370 20.10 -6.44 -43.35
N THR A 371 20.81 -6.66 -44.46
CA THR A 371 22.18 -7.19 -44.52
C THR A 371 23.12 -5.99 -44.76
N PRO A 372 24.42 -6.13 -44.43
CA PRO A 372 25.30 -5.09 -43.89
C PRO A 372 25.79 -4.02 -44.87
#